data_AF-A0A919FY44-F1
#
_entry.id   AF-A0A919FY44-F1
#
_cell.length_a   1.000
_cell.length_b   1.000
_cell.length_c   1.000
_cell.angle_alpha   90.00
_cell.angle_beta   90.00
_cell.angle_gamma   90.00
#
_symmetry.space_group_name_H-M   'P 1'
#
loop_
_entity.id
_entity.type
_entity.pdbx_description
1 polymer ?
#
loop_
_entity_poly.entity_id
_entity_poly.type
_entity_poly.pdbx_seq_one_letter_code
_entity_poly.pdbx_strand_id
1 'polypeptide(L)'
;MPPIRGLRGRPRRRPRRLYADRGHDVDEYRRLPWKRGIKPMIDRRGAAHGSGPGEVRRVVERALAWLHRFERVRMRYERRADIHQGLLEPA
;
A
#
# COMPACT_ATOMS: atom_id res chain seq x y z
N MET A 1 7.28 10.49 -16.01
CA MET A 1 6.75 10.98 -14.72
C MET A 1 6.84 12.49 -14.65
N PRO A 2 5.73 13.18 -14.32
CA PRO A 2 5.74 14.61 -14.10
C PRO A 2 6.60 14.97 -12.87
N PRO A 3 7.08 16.22 -12.76
CA PRO A 3 7.80 16.66 -11.58
C PRO A 3 6.93 16.59 -10.31
N ILE A 4 7.52 16.13 -9.22
CA ILE A 4 6.96 16.15 -7.87
C ILE A 4 6.87 17.61 -7.45
N ARG A 5 5.65 18.08 -7.21
CA ARG A 5 5.34 19.46 -6.79
C ARG A 5 5.68 19.66 -5.31
N GLY A 6 5.91 20.90 -4.91
CA GLY A 6 5.97 21.31 -3.49
C GLY A 6 7.35 21.29 -2.82
N LEU A 7 8.43 20.91 -3.50
CA LEU A 7 9.79 21.02 -2.96
C LEU A 7 10.57 22.16 -3.63
N ARG A 8 11.22 23.01 -2.83
CA ARG A 8 12.11 24.07 -3.31
C ARG A 8 13.37 23.47 -3.97
N GLY A 9 13.80 24.03 -5.10
CA GLY A 9 14.98 23.59 -5.86
C GLY A 9 14.64 22.90 -7.19
N ARG A 10 15.62 22.22 -7.80
CA ARG A 10 15.45 21.55 -9.11
C ARG A 10 14.27 20.57 -9.04
N PRO A 11 13.26 20.70 -9.92
CA PRO A 11 12.09 19.82 -9.91
C PRO A 11 12.49 18.35 -9.99
N ARG A 12 12.01 17.56 -9.04
CA ARG A 12 12.35 16.15 -8.95
C ARG A 12 11.36 15.30 -9.69
N ARG A 13 11.82 14.27 -10.39
CA ARG A 13 10.93 13.29 -11.06
C ARG A 13 10.81 11.96 -10.32
N ARG A 14 11.53 11.79 -9.20
CA ARG A 14 11.57 10.55 -8.40
C ARG A 14 11.56 10.85 -6.90
N PRO A 15 10.82 10.05 -6.09
CA PRO A 15 10.78 10.20 -4.64
C PRO A 15 12.13 9.83 -4.00
N ARG A 16 12.35 10.24 -2.74
CA ARG A 16 13.53 9.79 -1.97
C ARG A 16 13.34 8.39 -1.39
N ARG A 17 12.11 8.07 -1.00
CA ARG A 17 11.75 6.87 -0.25
C ARG A 17 10.51 6.23 -0.86
N LEU A 18 10.46 4.92 -0.83
CA LEU A 18 9.29 4.11 -1.20
C LEU A 18 8.87 3.33 0.05
N TYR A 19 7.64 3.50 0.50
CA TYR A 19 7.08 2.71 1.59
C TYR A 19 6.25 1.58 1.03
N ALA A 20 6.40 0.38 1.58
CA ALA A 20 5.55 -0.76 1.25
C ALA A 20 5.36 -1.64 2.49
N ASP A 21 4.25 -2.36 2.52
CA ASP A 21 3.94 -3.27 3.62
C ASP A 21 4.90 -4.45 3.70
N ARG A 22 4.92 -5.10 4.86
CA ARG A 22 5.66 -6.34 5.12
C ARG A 22 5.33 -7.47 4.12
N GLY A 23 4.12 -7.45 3.56
CA GLY A 23 3.75 -8.36 2.48
C GLY A 23 4.68 -8.26 1.26
N HIS A 24 5.33 -7.11 1.07
CA HIS A 24 6.29 -6.85 0.01
C HIS A 24 7.76 -7.09 0.40
N ASP A 25 8.04 -7.79 1.51
CA ASP A 25 9.40 -8.17 1.86
C ASP A 25 9.93 -9.27 0.94
N VAL A 26 10.29 -8.86 -0.27
CA VAL A 26 11.04 -9.65 -1.25
C VAL A 26 12.21 -8.81 -1.74
N ASP A 27 13.34 -9.46 -1.95
CA ASP A 27 14.59 -8.79 -2.29
C ASP A 27 14.51 -7.97 -3.57
N GLU A 28 13.74 -8.43 -4.55
CA GLU A 28 13.52 -7.72 -5.81
C GLU A 28 12.92 -6.33 -5.59
N TYR A 29 11.89 -6.23 -4.73
CA TYR A 29 11.25 -4.96 -4.39
C TYR A 29 12.13 -4.03 -3.55
N ARG A 30 13.23 -4.54 -2.98
CA ARG A 30 14.28 -3.71 -2.38
C ARG A 30 15.32 -3.27 -3.42
N ARG A 31 15.77 -4.17 -4.29
CA ARG A 31 16.83 -3.93 -5.27
C ARG A 31 16.40 -2.95 -6.36
N LEU A 32 15.18 -3.08 -6.89
CA LEU A 32 14.68 -2.27 -8.00
C LEU A 32 14.55 -0.77 -7.68
N PRO A 33 14.04 -0.34 -6.51
CA PRO A 33 14.04 1.06 -6.11
C PRO A 33 15.45 1.59 -5.81
N TRP A 34 16.30 0.79 -5.14
CA TRP A 34 17.67 1.17 -4.82
C TRP A 34 18.47 1.51 -6.09
N LYS A 35 18.40 0.66 -7.13
CA LYS A 35 19.01 0.91 -8.45
C LYS A 35 18.55 2.23 -9.09
N ARG A 36 17.37 2.72 -8.71
CA ARG A 36 16.79 3.99 -9.22
C ARG A 36 17.06 5.19 -8.31
N GLY A 37 17.83 5.02 -7.23
CA GLY A 37 18.13 6.05 -6.23
C GLY A 37 16.97 6.31 -5.26
N ILE A 38 16.06 5.34 -5.10
CA ILE A 38 14.89 5.43 -4.22
C ILE A 38 15.09 4.46 -3.06
N LYS A 39 15.10 4.95 -1.82
CA LYS A 39 15.30 4.11 -0.63
C LYS A 39 14.03 3.32 -0.32
N PRO A 40 14.04 1.97 -0.38
CA PRO A 40 12.90 1.16 0.03
C PRO A 40 12.81 1.10 1.56
N MET A 41 11.64 1.46 2.09
CA MET A 41 11.22 1.37 3.47
C MET A 41 10.17 0.26 3.55
N ILE A 42 10.65 -0.98 3.53
CA ILE A 42 9.82 -2.19 3.59
C ILE A 42 10.17 -2.92 4.89
N ASP A 43 9.17 -3.21 5.69
CA ASP A 43 9.36 -3.97 6.94
C ASP A 43 9.74 -5.42 6.63
N ARG A 44 10.63 -5.99 7.45
CA ARG A 44 11.02 -7.40 7.31
C ARG A 44 9.90 -8.32 7.79
N ARG A 45 9.68 -9.43 7.08
CA ARG A 45 8.83 -10.53 7.56
C ARG A 45 9.46 -11.15 8.82
N GLY A 46 8.62 -11.54 9.77
CA GLY A 46 9.06 -12.14 11.04
C GLY A 46 9.65 -11.17 12.08
N ALA A 47 9.89 -9.90 11.73
CA ALA A 47 10.31 -8.91 12.72
C ALA A 47 9.15 -8.53 13.66
N ALA A 48 9.47 -8.29 14.94
CA ALA A 48 8.54 -7.77 15.93
C ALA A 48 7.81 -6.53 15.36
N HIS A 49 6.54 -6.37 15.71
CA HIS A 49 5.75 -5.21 15.30
C HIS A 49 6.33 -3.95 15.97
N GLY A 50 7.32 -3.32 15.35
CA GLY A 50 7.61 -1.92 15.62
C GLY A 50 6.44 -1.07 15.15
N SER A 51 6.37 0.18 15.60
CA SER A 51 5.35 1.17 15.20
C SER A 51 5.20 1.37 13.67
N GLY A 52 6.08 0.77 12.86
CA GLY A 52 5.92 0.55 11.43
C GLY A 52 5.75 1.84 10.64
N PRO A 53 5.42 1.75 9.34
CA PRO A 53 5.06 2.88 8.51
C PRO A 53 3.77 3.61 8.92
N GLY A 54 3.21 3.40 10.12
CA GLY A 54 1.83 3.72 10.48
C GLY A 54 1.40 5.15 10.15
N GLU A 55 2.26 6.15 10.38
CA GLU A 55 1.99 7.55 10.03
C GLU A 55 1.86 7.76 8.52
N VAL A 56 2.77 7.17 7.74
CA VAL A 56 2.79 7.27 6.27
C VAL A 56 1.66 6.46 5.65
N ARG A 57 1.33 5.31 6.24
CA ARG A 57 0.25 4.43 5.78
C ARG A 57 -1.13 5.07 5.86
N ARG A 58 -1.40 5.91 6.88
CA ARG A 58 -2.71 6.58 7.03
C ARG A 58 -3.15 7.35 5.78
N VAL A 59 -2.22 7.93 5.02
CA VAL A 59 -2.54 8.65 3.77
C VAL A 59 -2.99 7.68 2.69
N VAL A 60 -2.29 6.56 2.54
CA VAL A 60 -2.63 5.49 1.57
C VAL A 60 -3.95 4.83 1.96
N GLU A 61 -4.12 4.47 3.23
CA GLU A 61 -5.33 3.86 3.75
C GLU A 61 -6.55 4.77 3.59
N ARG A 62 -6.39 6.09 3.81
CA ARG A 62 -7.46 7.06 3.57
C ARG A 62 -7.82 7.18 2.08
N ALA A 63 -6.82 7.16 1.19
CA ALA A 63 -7.05 7.19 -0.25
C ALA A 63 -7.76 5.91 -0.73
N LEU A 64 -7.34 4.74 -0.23
CA LEU A 64 -8.01 3.47 -0.46
C LEU A 64 -9.44 3.50 0.08
N ALA A 65 -9.66 3.95 1.32
CA ALA A 65 -11.00 4.08 1.89
C ALA A 65 -11.91 5.02 1.08
N TRP A 66 -11.35 6.10 0.50
CA TRP A 66 -12.08 6.97 -0.41
C TRP A 66 -12.39 6.28 -1.74
N LEU A 67 -11.43 5.56 -2.32
CA LEU A 67 -11.61 4.79 -3.56
C LEU A 67 -12.69 3.69 -3.39
N HIS A 68 -12.59 2.93 -2.31
CA HIS A 68 -13.47 1.82 -1.97
C HIS A 68 -14.84 2.27 -1.42
N ARG A 69 -15.03 3.58 -1.15
CA ARG A 69 -16.33 4.13 -0.70
C ARG A 69 -17.47 3.86 -1.69
N PHE A 70 -17.15 3.74 -2.98
CA PHE A 70 -18.12 3.46 -4.04
C PHE A 70 -18.04 2.01 -4.56
N GLU A 71 -17.13 1.20 -4.02
CA GLU A 71 -17.12 -0.23 -4.30
C GLU A 71 -18.26 -0.90 -3.53
N ARG A 72 -19.47 -0.82 -4.09
CA ARG A 72 -20.49 -1.83 -3.81
C ARG A 72 -19.88 -3.18 -4.14
N VAL A 73 -20.13 -4.19 -3.30
CA VAL A 73 -19.80 -5.58 -3.56
C VAL A 73 -20.08 -5.88 -5.03
N ARG A 74 -19.01 -6.02 -5.83
CA ARG A 74 -19.12 -6.43 -7.24
C ARG A 74 -19.95 -7.70 -7.25
N MET A 75 -20.96 -7.82 -8.12
CA MET A 75 -21.58 -9.10 -8.38
C MET A 75 -20.47 -10.12 -8.63
N ARG A 76 -20.28 -11.04 -7.68
CA ARG A 76 -19.38 -12.16 -7.83
C ARG A 76 -20.18 -13.22 -8.57
N TYR A 77 -19.63 -13.74 -9.66
CA TYR A 77 -20.19 -14.89 -10.37
C TYR A 77 -20.07 -16.20 -9.56
N GLU A 78 -19.50 -16.14 -8.36
CA GLU A 78 -19.38 -17.25 -7.44
C GLU A 78 -20.75 -17.60 -6.86
N ARG A 79 -21.34 -18.71 -7.32
CA ARG A 79 -22.73 -19.11 -7.02
C ARG A 79 -22.88 -19.81 -5.66
N ARG A 80 -21.79 -20.02 -4.93
CA ARG A 80 -21.81 -20.78 -3.67
C ARG A 80 -22.09 -19.85 -2.49
N ALA A 81 -23.20 -20.11 -1.80
CA ALA A 81 -23.70 -19.28 -0.71
C ALA A 81 -22.86 -19.37 0.58
N ASP A 82 -22.13 -20.48 0.78
CA ASP A 82 -21.28 -20.74 1.96
C ASP A 82 -20.14 -19.72 2.13
N ILE A 83 -19.59 -19.22 1.02
CA ILE A 83 -18.53 -18.19 1.02
C ILE A 83 -19.06 -16.82 1.50
N HIS A 84 -20.38 -16.62 1.48
CA HIS A 84 -21.03 -15.35 1.80
C HIS A 84 -21.68 -15.31 3.18
N GLN A 85 -21.67 -16.42 3.93
CA GLN A 85 -22.36 -16.51 5.21
C GLN A 85 -21.85 -15.48 6.23
N GLY A 86 -20.54 -15.19 6.25
CA GLY A 86 -19.95 -14.17 7.11
C GLY A 86 -20.33 -12.71 6.80
N LEU A 87 -21.08 -12.46 5.71
CA LEU A 87 -21.65 -11.14 5.39
C LEU A 87 -23.13 -11.02 5.77
N LEU A 88 -23.80 -12.15 6.04
CA LEU A 88 -25.25 -12.20 6.31
C LEU A 88 -25.56 -12.41 7.80
N GLU A 89 -24.59 -12.88 8.58
CA GLU A 89 -24.73 -13.01 10.02
C GLU A 89 -24.20 -11.75 10.73
N PRO A 90 -25.01 -11.09 11.58
CA PRO A 90 -24.50 -10.06 12.48
C PRO A 90 -23.59 -10.71 13.52
N ALA A 91 -22.48 -10.02 13.86
CA ALA A 91 -21.58 -10.41 14.94
C ALA A 91 -22.27 -10.40 16.31
#